data_AF-A0A957AQY2-F1
#
_entry.id   AF-A0A957AQY2-F1
#
_cell.length_a   1.000
_cell.length_b   1.000
_cell.length_c   1.000
_cell.angle_alpha   90.00
_cell.angle_beta   90.00
_cell.angle_gamma   90.00
#
_symmetry.space_group_name_H-M   'P 1'
#
loop_
_entity.id
_entity.type
_entity.pdbx_description
1 polymer ?
#
loop_
_entity_poly.entity_id
_entity_poly.type
_entity_poly.pdbx_seq_one_letter_code
_entity_poly.pdbx_strand_id
1 'polypeptide(L)'
;MSEYLLPLAVIGFLILLNALFVAAEFSIVAVPKTRLVQAAERGSQPARHVLRILSDADSQNRYLATAQIGITIASLGLGMYGEHTIADWLLHPLSSLGTLSEPLAHTLATILAIGLLTYMHVVLGEMVPKSLAIQYSEPTVLRLDSTMRFISRLFSPVIALLNGIGNLVVRAMGIPAAGAQARLFSPEELEYLVDESAEVGLMEPGEQLFIENIFDLRARTVGRIMTPRNHIVALPITATEAETLAFVCEERHSRYPVYENDLDEFVGMLHVKTLSRQQANRDRQPFNLRQLVRPVAYVPESLPLDQMLIRFRRERRQLVIVVDEYG
;
A
#
# COMPACT_ATOMS: atom_id res chain seq x y z
N MET A 1 52.88 19.87 16.50
CA MET A 1 51.41 19.94 16.69
C MET A 1 50.65 19.74 15.37
N SER A 2 51.06 20.36 14.27
CA SER A 2 50.44 20.15 12.93
C SER A 2 50.55 18.70 12.41
N GLU A 3 51.63 17.99 12.73
CA GLU A 3 51.89 16.60 12.28
C GLU A 3 50.86 15.57 12.76
N TYR A 4 50.20 15.79 13.90
CA TYR A 4 49.17 14.88 14.43
C TYR A 4 47.75 15.38 14.16
N LEU A 5 47.57 16.70 14.03
CA LEU A 5 46.25 17.30 13.88
C LEU A 5 45.63 17.00 12.51
N LEU A 6 46.43 17.09 11.45
CA LEU A 6 45.95 16.84 10.09
C LEU A 6 45.50 15.38 9.91
N PRO A 7 46.29 14.35 10.30
CA PRO A 7 45.85 12.98 10.11
C PRO A 7 44.64 12.61 10.97
N LEU A 8 44.57 13.12 12.20
CA LEU A 8 43.39 12.91 13.05
C LEU A 8 42.14 13.57 12.45
N ALA A 9 42.27 14.76 11.85
CA ALA A 9 41.18 15.42 11.15
C ALA A 9 40.72 14.64 9.91
N VAL A 10 41.64 14.07 9.13
CA VAL A 10 41.32 13.23 7.97
C VAL A 10 40.62 11.94 8.40
N ILE A 11 41.13 11.24 9.41
CA ILE A 11 40.51 10.04 9.98
C ILE A 11 39.12 10.35 10.51
N GLY A 12 38.97 11.41 11.31
CA GLY A 12 37.68 11.85 11.85
C GLY A 12 36.69 12.23 10.75
N PHE A 13 37.15 12.93 9.70
CA PHE A 13 36.34 13.25 8.53
C PHE A 13 35.86 12.01 7.79
N LEU A 14 36.73 11.02 7.56
CA LEU A 14 36.38 9.77 6.89
C LEU A 14 35.38 8.94 7.69
N ILE A 15 35.53 8.88 9.02
CA ILE A 15 34.55 8.25 9.91
C ILE A 15 33.20 8.96 9.84
N LEU A 16 33.19 10.30 9.88
CA LEU A 16 31.96 11.10 9.78
C LEU A 16 31.29 10.94 8.40
N LEU A 17 32.08 10.87 7.35
CA LEU A 17 31.60 10.65 6.00
C LEU A 17 30.94 9.27 5.89
N ASN A 18 31.57 8.23 6.44
CA ASN A 18 30.96 6.89 6.53
C ASN A 18 29.64 6.93 7.31
N ALA A 19 29.65 7.55 8.48
CA ALA A 19 28.48 7.72 9.34
C ALA A 19 27.30 8.38 8.62
N LEU A 20 27.57 9.39 7.80
CA LEU A 20 26.56 10.08 6.99
C LEU A 20 25.88 9.12 5.99
N PHE A 21 26.67 8.30 5.29
CA PHE A 21 26.12 7.35 4.32
C PHE A 21 25.37 6.20 5.00
N VAL A 22 25.91 5.66 6.10
CA VAL A 22 25.20 4.67 6.92
C VAL A 22 23.87 5.24 7.42
N ALA A 23 23.86 6.49 7.90
CA ALA A 23 22.64 7.12 8.34
C ALA A 23 21.63 7.31 7.20
N ALA A 24 22.09 7.65 5.99
CA ALA A 24 21.25 7.76 4.81
C ALA A 24 20.63 6.41 4.40
N GLU A 25 21.41 5.33 4.41
CA GLU A 25 20.97 3.97 4.08
C GLU A 25 19.93 3.43 5.08
N PHE A 26 20.22 3.52 6.37
CA PHE A 26 19.31 2.95 7.37
C PHE A 26 18.07 3.81 7.60
N SER A 27 18.15 5.14 7.40
CA SER A 27 16.96 5.99 7.52
C SER A 27 15.95 5.80 6.38
N ILE A 28 16.39 5.60 5.13
CA ILE A 28 15.48 5.34 4.00
C ILE A 28 14.77 3.98 4.14
N VAL A 29 15.45 2.99 4.73
CA VAL A 29 14.87 1.65 4.94
C VAL A 29 13.90 1.65 6.14
N ALA A 30 14.21 2.40 7.20
CA ALA A 30 13.44 2.40 8.44
C ALA A 30 12.29 3.43 8.46
N VAL A 31 12.22 4.38 7.53
CA VAL A 31 11.20 5.44 7.55
C VAL A 31 9.81 4.89 7.14
N PRO A 32 8.76 5.08 7.96
CA PRO A 32 7.40 4.70 7.59
C PRO A 32 6.87 5.58 6.43
N LYS A 33 6.28 4.95 5.41
CA LYS A 33 5.66 5.67 4.27
C LYS A 33 4.58 6.66 4.74
N THR A 34 3.76 6.28 5.71
CA THR A 34 2.72 7.14 6.34
C THR A 34 3.25 8.49 6.80
N ARG A 35 4.38 8.50 7.52
CA ARG A 35 4.98 9.73 8.04
C ARG A 35 5.47 10.64 6.91
N LEU A 36 6.03 10.06 5.85
CA LEU A 36 6.46 10.83 4.69
C LEU A 36 5.27 11.42 3.90
N VAL A 37 4.16 10.69 3.79
CA VAL A 37 2.91 11.21 3.17
C VAL A 37 2.41 12.42 3.96
N GLN A 38 2.28 12.29 5.28
CA GLN A 38 1.87 13.40 6.16
C GLN A 38 2.83 14.60 6.05
N ALA A 39 4.14 14.37 6.00
CA ALA A 39 5.12 15.44 5.83
C ALA A 39 5.00 16.13 4.45
N ALA A 40 4.72 15.37 3.39
CA ALA A 40 4.53 15.87 2.04
C ALA A 40 3.25 16.70 1.87
N GLU A 41 2.18 16.32 2.56
CA GLU A 41 0.91 17.06 2.66
C GLU A 41 1.09 18.39 3.40
N ARG A 42 1.90 18.39 4.47
CA ARG A 42 2.33 19.62 5.18
C ARG A 42 3.29 20.51 4.37
N GLY A 43 3.58 20.16 3.11
CA GLY A 43 4.38 20.97 2.18
C GLY A 43 5.88 20.64 2.14
N SER A 44 6.34 19.56 2.79
CA SER A 44 7.76 19.18 2.75
C SER A 44 8.17 18.67 1.36
N GLN A 45 8.98 19.44 0.65
CA GLN A 45 9.55 19.05 -0.65
C GLN A 45 10.49 17.84 -0.55
N PRO A 46 11.38 17.72 0.47
CA PRO A 46 12.17 16.50 0.65
C PRO A 46 11.29 15.27 0.83
N ALA A 47 10.17 15.36 1.56
CA ALA A 47 9.28 14.22 1.76
C ALA A 47 8.65 13.72 0.45
N ARG A 48 8.22 14.64 -0.42
CA ARG A 48 7.72 14.29 -1.77
C ARG A 48 8.77 13.64 -2.65
N HIS A 49 10.04 13.99 -2.47
CA HIS A 49 11.13 13.37 -3.23
C HIS A 49 11.46 11.97 -2.69
N VAL A 50 11.60 11.83 -1.38
CA VAL A 50 11.85 10.55 -0.72
C VAL A 50 10.71 9.55 -0.99
N LEU A 51 9.44 10.00 -0.99
CA LEU A 51 8.30 9.16 -1.39
C LEU A 51 8.47 8.63 -2.82
N ARG A 52 8.86 9.47 -3.78
CA ARG A 52 9.10 9.03 -5.17
C ARG A 52 10.21 8.00 -5.26
N ILE A 53 11.26 8.12 -4.44
CA ILE A 53 12.32 7.10 -4.36
C ILE A 53 11.75 5.77 -3.85
N LEU A 54 10.91 5.79 -2.81
CA LEU A 54 10.31 4.60 -2.22
C LEU A 54 9.18 3.97 -3.07
N SER A 55 8.61 4.71 -4.01
CA SER A 55 7.58 4.21 -4.93
C SER A 55 8.14 3.48 -6.15
N ASP A 56 9.42 3.67 -6.47
CA ASP A 56 10.08 3.06 -7.64
C ASP A 56 11.28 2.22 -7.19
N ALA A 57 11.20 0.90 -7.40
CA ALA A 57 12.24 -0.04 -6.99
C ALA A 57 13.62 0.30 -7.60
N ASP A 58 13.65 0.80 -8.83
CA ASP A 58 14.90 1.20 -9.48
C ASP A 58 15.49 2.46 -8.83
N SER A 59 14.66 3.43 -8.45
CA SER A 59 15.10 4.62 -7.70
C SER A 59 15.60 4.26 -6.31
N GLN A 60 14.91 3.36 -5.61
CA GLN A 60 15.35 2.86 -4.32
C GLN A 60 16.70 2.14 -4.43
N ASN A 61 16.86 1.26 -5.41
CA ASN A 61 18.13 0.58 -5.68
C ASN A 61 19.26 1.57 -6.00
N ARG A 62 19.00 2.60 -6.81
CA ARG A 62 19.99 3.67 -7.09
C ARG A 62 20.38 4.43 -5.82
N TYR A 63 19.42 4.74 -4.94
CA TYR A 63 19.70 5.44 -3.68
C TYR A 63 20.58 4.59 -2.76
N LEU A 64 20.23 3.30 -2.58
CA LEU A 64 21.02 2.36 -1.77
C LEU A 64 22.43 2.15 -2.34
N ALA A 65 22.54 1.96 -3.66
CA ALA A 65 23.84 1.87 -4.33
C ALA A 65 24.69 3.13 -4.13
N THR A 66 24.07 4.32 -4.15
CA THR A 66 24.77 5.58 -3.85
C THR A 66 25.35 5.58 -2.44
N ALA A 67 24.56 5.15 -1.45
CA ALA A 67 25.01 5.08 -0.06
C ALA A 67 26.15 4.06 0.11
N GLN A 68 26.02 2.88 -0.49
CA GLN A 68 27.03 1.80 -0.43
C GLN A 68 28.37 2.18 -1.05
N ILE A 69 28.36 2.90 -2.17
CA ILE A 69 29.59 3.45 -2.76
C ILE A 69 30.23 4.45 -1.80
N GLY A 70 29.43 5.33 -1.19
CA GLY A 70 29.89 6.28 -0.20
C GLY A 70 30.55 5.63 1.02
N ILE A 71 29.89 4.62 1.60
CA ILE A 71 30.42 3.78 2.68
C ILE A 71 31.75 3.17 2.25
N THR A 72 31.77 2.51 1.10
CA THR A 72 32.96 1.81 0.60
C THR A 72 34.15 2.76 0.39
N ILE A 73 33.94 3.93 -0.22
CA ILE A 73 34.98 4.94 -0.42
C ILE A 73 35.50 5.45 0.92
N ALA A 74 34.60 5.73 1.87
CA ALA A 74 34.98 6.21 3.19
C ALA A 74 35.76 5.15 3.99
N SER A 75 35.29 3.90 4.02
CA SER A 75 35.95 2.78 4.70
C SER A 75 37.30 2.42 4.09
N LEU A 76 37.40 2.37 2.75
CA LEU A 76 38.68 2.11 2.08
C LEU A 76 39.66 3.25 2.29
N GLY A 77 39.20 4.50 2.17
CA GLY A 77 40.02 5.68 2.46
C GLY A 77 40.53 5.66 3.90
N LEU A 78 39.66 5.30 4.84
CA LEU A 78 40.00 5.18 6.26
C LEU A 78 41.06 4.10 6.49
N GLY A 79 40.90 2.92 5.89
CA GLY A 79 41.89 1.84 5.97
C GLY A 79 43.24 2.26 5.38
N MET A 80 43.26 2.73 4.14
CA MET A 80 44.50 3.10 3.43
C MET A 80 45.27 4.23 4.12
N TYR A 81 44.57 5.26 4.64
CA TYR A 81 45.21 6.41 5.25
C TYR A 81 45.44 6.23 6.76
N GLY A 82 44.42 5.74 7.47
CA GLY A 82 44.40 5.63 8.91
C GLY A 82 45.32 4.55 9.46
N GLU A 83 45.44 3.41 8.76
CA GLU A 83 46.31 2.32 9.21
C GLU A 83 47.76 2.76 9.29
N HIS A 84 48.31 3.27 8.18
CA HIS A 84 49.72 3.65 8.10
C HIS A 84 50.07 4.73 9.14
N THR A 85 49.19 5.74 9.26
CA THR A 85 49.36 6.84 10.21
C THR A 85 49.39 6.34 11.66
N ILE A 86 48.41 5.52 12.06
CA ILE A 86 48.30 5.04 13.45
C ILE A 86 49.43 4.05 13.77
N ALA A 87 49.80 3.18 12.81
CA ALA A 87 50.89 2.24 12.98
C ALA A 87 52.22 2.96 13.23
N ASP A 88 52.53 4.02 12.47
CA ASP A 88 53.75 4.81 12.67
C ASP A 88 53.79 5.51 14.04
N TRP A 89 52.64 5.99 14.53
CA TRP A 89 52.51 6.58 15.86
C TRP A 89 52.69 5.57 17.00
N LEU A 90 52.28 4.33 16.79
CA LEU A 90 52.46 3.23 17.74
C LEU A 90 53.88 2.65 17.68
N LEU A 91 54.55 2.70 16.53
CA LEU A 91 55.87 2.13 16.34
C LEU A 91 56.94 2.78 17.22
N HIS A 92 56.96 4.11 17.31
CA HIS A 92 57.92 4.86 18.13
C HIS A 92 57.90 4.47 19.63
N PRO A 93 56.75 4.44 20.32
CA PRO A 93 56.71 4.00 21.70
C PRO A 93 57.03 2.50 21.85
N LEU A 94 56.57 1.63 20.93
CA LEU A 94 56.85 0.19 21.01
C LEU A 94 58.34 -0.14 20.84
N SER A 95 59.03 0.54 19.93
CA SER A 95 60.47 0.38 19.70
C SER A 95 61.32 0.93 20.84
N SER A 96 60.86 2.02 21.49
CA SER A 96 61.56 2.63 22.63
C SER A 96 61.61 1.77 23.90
N LEU A 97 60.74 0.76 24.01
CA LEU A 97 60.71 -0.19 25.13
C LEU A 97 61.89 -1.18 25.12
N GLY A 98 62.70 -1.22 24.06
CA GLY A 98 63.99 -1.93 23.99
C GLY A 98 63.92 -3.46 24.09
N THR A 99 62.74 -4.04 24.29
CA THR A 99 62.50 -5.47 24.52
C THR A 99 62.04 -6.25 23.29
N LEU A 100 61.68 -5.55 22.20
CA LEU A 100 61.12 -6.14 20.99
C LEU A 100 62.08 -5.99 19.81
N SER A 101 62.20 -7.02 18.98
CA SER A 101 62.88 -6.90 17.69
C SER A 101 62.10 -5.98 16.75
N GLU A 102 62.80 -5.25 15.89
CA GLU A 102 62.23 -4.27 14.96
C GLU A 102 61.08 -4.85 14.10
N PRO A 103 61.17 -6.08 13.53
CA PRO A 103 60.06 -6.67 12.78
C PRO A 103 58.83 -7.00 13.65
N LEU A 104 59.07 -7.37 14.91
CA LEU A 104 58.00 -7.74 15.86
C LEU A 104 57.27 -6.49 16.35
N ALA A 105 57.99 -5.40 16.60
CA ALA A 105 57.42 -4.10 16.95
C ALA A 105 56.55 -3.54 15.82
N HIS A 106 57.01 -3.64 14.56
CA HIS A 106 56.25 -3.21 13.39
C HIS A 106 54.95 -4.03 13.22
N THR A 107 55.05 -5.36 13.28
CA THR A 107 53.87 -6.24 13.18
C THR A 107 52.84 -5.94 14.28
N LEU A 108 53.29 -5.76 15.54
CA LEU A 108 52.40 -5.42 16.65
C LEU A 108 51.75 -4.04 16.48
N ALA A 109 52.50 -3.04 16.04
CA ALA A 109 51.98 -1.70 15.78
C ALA A 109 50.90 -1.72 14.70
N THR A 110 51.11 -2.46 13.60
CA THR A 110 50.10 -2.64 12.54
C THR A 110 48.85 -3.34 13.04
N ILE A 111 48.98 -4.44 13.79
CA ILE A 111 47.82 -5.17 14.34
C ILE A 111 47.00 -4.28 15.28
N LEU A 112 47.68 -3.53 16.16
CA LEU A 112 47.02 -2.60 17.07
C LEU A 112 46.37 -1.42 16.33
N ALA A 113 47.02 -0.90 15.29
CA ALA A 113 46.47 0.16 14.46
C ALA A 113 45.20 -0.28 13.73
N ILE A 114 45.23 -1.44 13.06
CA ILE A 114 44.07 -2.03 12.40
C ILE A 114 42.95 -2.29 13.41
N GLY A 115 43.27 -2.87 14.58
CA GLY A 115 42.29 -3.16 15.62
C GLY A 115 41.60 -1.89 16.15
N LEU A 116 42.38 -0.85 16.48
CA LEU A 116 41.86 0.43 16.95
C LEU A 116 41.03 1.13 15.87
N LEU A 117 41.52 1.17 14.64
CA LEU A 117 40.84 1.80 13.52
C LEU A 117 39.53 1.09 13.19
N THR A 118 39.54 -0.24 13.18
CA THR A 118 38.34 -1.06 12.95
C THR A 118 37.32 -0.82 14.06
N TYR A 119 37.74 -0.80 15.32
CA TYR A 119 36.84 -0.50 16.45
C TYR A 119 36.21 0.89 16.31
N MET A 120 37.01 1.91 16.02
CA MET A 120 36.51 3.27 15.80
C MET A 120 35.57 3.36 14.60
N HIS A 121 35.91 2.73 13.48
CA HIS A 121 35.07 2.68 12.28
C HIS A 121 33.73 1.98 12.55
N VAL A 122 33.75 0.79 13.13
CA VAL A 122 32.53 0.00 13.38
C VAL A 122 31.65 0.71 14.40
N VAL A 123 32.20 1.21 15.51
CA VAL A 123 31.39 1.84 16.55
C VAL A 123 30.87 3.21 16.11
N LEU A 124 31.77 4.11 15.70
CA LEU A 124 31.42 5.51 15.41
C LEU A 124 30.95 5.72 13.98
N GLY A 125 31.51 4.98 13.04
CA GLY A 125 31.17 5.08 11.62
C GLY A 125 29.93 4.27 11.24
N GLU A 126 29.59 3.21 11.98
CA GLU A 126 28.49 2.31 11.58
C GLU A 126 27.42 2.13 12.68
N MET A 127 27.76 1.57 13.84
CA MET A 127 26.78 1.18 14.87
C MET A 127 26.00 2.36 15.44
N VAL A 128 26.69 3.44 15.83
CA VAL A 128 26.04 4.63 16.39
C VAL A 128 25.16 5.33 15.35
N PRO A 129 25.65 5.67 14.14
CA PRO A 129 24.83 6.30 13.09
C PRO A 129 23.64 5.45 12.68
N LYS A 130 23.83 4.12 12.55
CA LYS A 130 22.76 3.17 12.24
C LYS A 130 21.66 3.18 13.29
N SER A 131 22.02 3.10 14.57
CA SER A 131 21.05 3.15 15.67
C SER A 131 20.26 4.45 15.68
N LEU A 132 20.93 5.59 15.49
CA LEU A 132 20.28 6.89 15.41
C LEU A 132 19.38 7.03 14.18
N ALA A 133 19.81 6.53 13.02
CA ALA A 133 19.04 6.60 11.78
C ALA A 133 17.78 5.72 11.82
N ILE A 134 17.79 4.62 12.56
CA ILE A 134 16.59 3.79 12.76
C ILE A 134 15.63 4.47 13.72
N GLN A 135 16.12 5.00 14.85
CA GLN A 135 15.28 5.69 15.85
C GLN A 135 14.67 6.99 15.33
N TYR A 136 15.43 7.75 14.54
CA TYR A 136 15.07 9.05 13.99
C TYR A 136 15.06 9.02 12.46
N SER A 137 14.40 8.03 11.87
CA SER A 137 14.42 7.76 10.42
C SER A 137 13.88 8.90 9.58
N GLU A 138 12.68 9.42 9.88
CA GLU A 138 12.07 10.53 9.16
C GLU A 138 12.93 11.82 9.14
N PRO A 139 13.35 12.41 10.27
CA PRO A 139 14.15 13.62 10.22
C PRO A 139 15.53 13.39 9.59
N THR A 140 16.10 12.18 9.73
CA THR A 140 17.41 11.84 9.14
C THR A 140 17.32 11.77 7.61
N VAL A 141 16.35 11.02 7.06
CA VAL A 141 16.20 10.87 5.61
C VAL A 141 15.86 12.20 4.94
N LEU A 142 15.02 13.03 5.56
CA LEU A 142 14.63 14.34 5.02
C LEU A 142 15.79 15.34 5.02
N ARG A 143 16.66 15.33 6.03
CA ARG A 143 17.85 16.19 6.10
C ARG A 143 18.92 15.75 5.10
N LEU A 144 19.12 14.45 4.95
CA LEU A 144 20.14 13.89 4.07
C LEU A 144 19.72 13.83 2.59
N ASP A 145 18.43 13.99 2.29
CA ASP A 145 17.89 13.95 0.92
C ASP A 145 18.66 14.85 -0.06
N SER A 146 18.98 16.09 0.31
CA SER A 146 19.72 17.00 -0.56
C SER A 146 21.15 16.52 -0.83
N THR A 147 21.84 16.04 0.21
CA THR A 147 23.21 15.53 0.11
C THR A 147 23.26 14.27 -0.75
N MET A 148 22.34 13.34 -0.52
CA MET A 148 22.24 12.10 -1.29
C MET A 148 21.89 12.37 -2.76
N ARG A 149 21.01 13.34 -3.04
CA ARG A 149 20.72 13.76 -4.42
C ARG A 149 21.95 14.28 -5.15
N PHE A 150 22.75 15.12 -4.48
CA PHE A 150 23.98 15.65 -5.05
C PHE A 150 24.99 14.53 -5.37
N ILE A 151 25.22 13.64 -4.40
CA ILE A 151 26.18 12.53 -4.53
C ILE A 151 25.71 11.53 -5.59
N SER A 152 24.42 11.19 -5.61
CA SER A 152 23.85 10.29 -6.61
C SER A 152 24.00 10.85 -8.03
N ARG A 153 23.84 12.17 -8.20
CA ARG A 153 24.08 12.83 -9.51
C ARG A 153 25.57 12.79 -9.89
N LEU A 154 26.47 13.05 -8.93
CA LEU A 154 27.91 13.04 -9.15
C LEU A 154 28.42 11.65 -9.57
N PHE A 155 27.96 10.60 -8.88
CA PHE A 155 28.37 9.21 -9.12
C PHE A 155 27.43 8.45 -10.07
N SER A 156 26.48 9.14 -10.71
CA SER A 156 25.50 8.53 -11.63
C SER A 156 26.10 7.57 -12.66
N PRO A 157 27.21 7.89 -13.37
CA PRO A 157 27.77 6.96 -14.36
C PRO A 157 28.34 5.69 -13.70
N VAL A 158 28.96 5.82 -12.54
CA VAL A 158 29.53 4.69 -11.78
C VAL A 158 28.40 3.79 -11.25
N ILE A 159 27.35 4.39 -10.69
CA ILE A 159 26.18 3.67 -10.19
C ILE A 159 25.47 2.93 -11.33
N ALA A 160 25.28 3.58 -12.48
CA ALA A 160 24.64 2.96 -13.64
C ALA A 160 25.43 1.75 -14.15
N LEU A 161 26.76 1.85 -14.19
CA LEU A 161 27.63 0.73 -14.56
C LEU A 161 27.50 -0.44 -13.56
N LEU A 162 27.61 -0.17 -12.26
CA LEU A 162 27.52 -1.19 -11.22
C LEU A 162 26.16 -1.89 -11.21
N ASN A 163 25.06 -1.13 -11.30
CA ASN A 163 23.72 -1.68 -11.39
C ASN A 163 23.52 -2.50 -12.68
N GLY A 164 24.09 -2.05 -13.80
CA GLY A 164 24.07 -2.80 -15.06
C GLY A 164 24.75 -4.16 -14.94
N ILE A 165 25.93 -4.21 -14.31
CA ILE A 165 26.66 -5.44 -14.04
C ILE A 165 25.86 -6.34 -13.08
N GLY A 166 25.32 -5.79 -11.99
CA GLY A 166 24.49 -6.54 -11.04
C GLY A 166 23.28 -7.18 -11.71
N ASN A 167 22.55 -6.41 -12.52
CA ASN A 167 21.40 -6.91 -13.27
C ASN A 167 21.79 -8.00 -14.29
N LEU A 168 22.97 -7.90 -14.91
CA LEU A 168 23.47 -8.92 -15.82
C LEU A 168 23.75 -10.24 -15.08
N VAL A 169 24.35 -10.17 -13.89
CA VAL A 169 24.61 -11.35 -13.05
C VAL A 169 23.31 -11.98 -12.58
N VAL A 170 22.35 -11.18 -12.08
CA VAL A 170 21.04 -11.66 -11.63
C VAL A 170 20.26 -12.32 -12.77
N ARG A 171 20.32 -11.74 -13.98
CA ARG A 171 19.73 -12.34 -15.19
C ARG A 171 20.41 -13.64 -15.57
N ALA A 172 21.74 -13.73 -15.46
CA ALA A 172 22.48 -14.97 -15.73
C ALA A 172 22.12 -16.09 -14.74
N MET A 173 21.68 -15.75 -13.52
CA MET A 173 21.15 -16.70 -12.54
C MET A 173 19.69 -17.11 -12.80
N GLY A 174 19.05 -16.58 -13.85
CA GLY A 174 17.66 -16.89 -14.19
C GLY A 174 16.61 -16.15 -13.36
N ILE A 175 17.01 -15.15 -12.57
CA ILE A 175 16.08 -14.35 -11.76
C ILE A 175 15.55 -13.20 -12.64
N PRO A 176 14.23 -13.11 -12.91
CA PRO A 176 13.66 -12.03 -13.69
C PRO A 176 13.80 -10.70 -12.94
N ALA A 177 14.06 -9.61 -13.68
CA ALA A 177 14.15 -8.28 -13.09
C ALA A 177 12.82 -7.91 -12.41
N ALA A 178 12.90 -7.39 -11.18
CA ALA A 178 11.74 -6.87 -10.46
C ALA A 178 11.07 -5.78 -11.32
N GLY A 179 9.80 -6.00 -11.71
CA GLY A 179 9.02 -5.07 -12.54
C GLY A 179 8.59 -5.62 -13.91
N ALA A 180 9.05 -6.80 -14.34
CA ALA A 180 8.74 -7.34 -15.68
C ALA A 180 7.40 -8.10 -15.79
N GLN A 181 6.69 -8.32 -14.68
CA GLN A 181 5.35 -8.92 -14.71
C GLN A 181 4.37 -7.92 -14.15
N ALA A 182 3.41 -7.52 -14.99
CA ALA A 182 2.13 -7.03 -14.49
C ALA A 182 1.63 -8.09 -13.51
N ARG A 183 1.78 -7.82 -12.20
CA ARG A 183 1.27 -8.70 -11.16
C ARG A 183 -0.23 -8.77 -11.39
N LEU A 184 -0.69 -9.92 -11.89
CA LEU A 184 -2.11 -10.24 -11.90
C LEU A 184 -2.46 -10.46 -10.44
N PHE A 185 -3.03 -9.45 -9.80
CA PHE A 185 -3.42 -9.54 -8.41
C PHE A 185 -4.64 -10.45 -8.28
N SER A 186 -4.61 -11.35 -7.30
CA SER A 186 -5.83 -12.06 -6.90
C SER A 186 -6.81 -11.10 -6.22
N PRO A 187 -8.12 -11.42 -6.13
CA PRO A 187 -9.06 -10.61 -5.37
C PRO A 187 -8.63 -10.39 -3.91
N GLU A 188 -8.07 -11.41 -3.28
CA GLU A 188 -7.57 -11.36 -1.90
C GLU A 188 -6.33 -10.45 -1.77
N GLU A 189 -5.44 -10.46 -2.78
CA GLU A 189 -4.32 -9.52 -2.84
C GLU A 189 -4.80 -8.08 -3.08
N LEU A 190 -5.85 -7.87 -3.86
CA LEU A 190 -6.45 -6.54 -4.05
C LEU A 190 -7.09 -6.03 -2.76
N GLU A 191 -7.78 -6.89 -2.00
CA GLU A 191 -8.33 -6.55 -0.68
C GLU A 191 -7.21 -6.17 0.29
N TYR A 192 -6.12 -6.95 0.33
CA TYR A 192 -4.94 -6.62 1.15
C TYR A 192 -4.29 -5.28 0.75
N LEU A 193 -4.21 -4.97 -0.54
CA LEU A 193 -3.68 -3.70 -1.04
C LEU A 193 -4.58 -2.50 -0.69
N VAL A 194 -5.88 -2.71 -0.68
CA VAL A 194 -6.88 -1.70 -0.26
C VAL A 194 -6.69 -1.42 1.23
N ASP A 195 -6.57 -2.47 2.06
CA ASP A 195 -6.29 -2.32 3.49
C ASP A 195 -4.96 -1.60 3.74
N GLU A 196 -3.88 -2.01 3.07
CA GLU A 196 -2.56 -1.36 3.20
C GLU A 196 -2.63 0.13 2.78
N SER A 197 -3.37 0.44 1.71
CA SER A 197 -3.54 1.82 1.24
C SER A 197 -4.34 2.68 2.22
N ALA A 198 -5.37 2.11 2.86
CA ALA A 198 -6.17 2.77 3.88
C ALA A 198 -5.36 3.02 5.16
N GLU A 199 -4.60 2.03 5.65
CA GLU A 199 -3.70 2.19 6.80
C GLU A 199 -2.64 3.26 6.56
N VAL A 200 -2.17 3.38 5.31
CA VAL A 200 -1.17 4.38 4.94
C VAL A 200 -1.77 5.79 4.74
N GLY A 201 -3.10 5.91 4.83
CA GLY A 201 -3.84 7.18 4.67
C GLY A 201 -3.92 7.65 3.22
N LEU A 202 -3.69 6.76 2.26
CA LEU A 202 -3.74 7.06 0.82
C LEU A 202 -5.14 6.91 0.23
N MET A 203 -6.13 6.55 1.05
CA MET A 203 -7.50 6.30 0.64
C MET A 203 -8.46 6.84 1.69
N GLU A 204 -9.53 7.50 1.24
CA GLU A 204 -10.53 8.02 2.16
C GLU A 204 -11.38 6.86 2.74
N PRO A 205 -11.86 6.94 4.00
CA PRO A 205 -12.66 5.88 4.61
C PRO A 205 -13.92 5.51 3.80
N GLY A 206 -14.49 6.48 3.07
CA GLY A 206 -15.63 6.23 2.18
C GLY A 206 -15.26 5.39 0.96
N GLU A 207 -14.08 5.60 0.38
CA GLU A 207 -13.58 4.84 -0.78
C GLU A 207 -13.28 3.39 -0.41
N GLN A 208 -12.66 3.17 0.75
CA GLN A 208 -12.43 1.83 1.31
C GLN A 208 -13.76 1.07 1.44
N LEU A 209 -14.76 1.68 2.09
CA LEU A 209 -16.07 1.07 2.28
C LEU A 209 -16.74 0.70 0.94
N PHE A 210 -16.59 1.53 -0.10
CA PHE A 210 -17.13 1.20 -1.42
C PHE A 210 -16.45 -0.02 -2.04
N ILE A 211 -15.13 -0.12 -1.94
CA ILE A 211 -14.37 -1.25 -2.51
C ILE A 211 -14.68 -2.55 -1.75
N GLU A 212 -14.71 -2.51 -0.41
CA GLU A 212 -15.13 -3.65 0.42
C GLU A 212 -16.54 -4.13 0.02
N ASN A 213 -17.50 -3.21 -0.11
CA ASN A 213 -18.86 -3.55 -0.54
C ASN A 213 -18.92 -4.18 -1.94
N ILE A 214 -17.99 -3.86 -2.85
CA ILE A 214 -17.92 -4.49 -4.18
C ILE A 214 -17.48 -5.95 -4.06
N PHE A 215 -16.48 -6.24 -3.22
CA PHE A 215 -16.06 -7.62 -2.95
C PHE A 215 -17.18 -8.42 -2.26
N ASP A 216 -17.83 -7.80 -1.27
CA ASP A 216 -18.96 -8.36 -0.54
C ASP A 216 -20.16 -8.68 -1.46
N LEU A 217 -20.46 -7.81 -2.43
CA LEU A 217 -21.54 -8.00 -3.39
C LEU A 217 -21.38 -9.30 -4.19
N ARG A 218 -20.13 -9.64 -4.56
CA ARG A 218 -19.82 -10.85 -5.34
C ARG A 218 -19.98 -12.14 -4.53
N ALA A 219 -19.80 -12.06 -3.21
CA ALA A 219 -19.93 -13.20 -2.31
C ALA A 219 -21.37 -13.44 -1.82
N ARG A 220 -22.30 -12.51 -2.06
CA ARG A 220 -23.70 -12.59 -1.58
C ARG A 220 -24.65 -13.12 -2.65
N THR A 221 -25.69 -13.82 -2.20
CA THR A 221 -26.81 -14.27 -3.02
C THR A 221 -28.05 -13.41 -2.78
N VAL A 222 -29.03 -13.49 -3.68
CA VAL A 222 -30.32 -12.80 -3.56
C VAL A 222 -31.04 -13.18 -2.27
N GLY A 223 -31.00 -14.45 -1.87
CA GLY A 223 -31.63 -14.93 -0.63
C GLY A 223 -31.12 -14.23 0.64
N ARG A 224 -29.86 -13.75 0.65
CA ARG A 224 -29.31 -13.02 1.80
C ARG A 224 -29.83 -11.58 1.96
N ILE A 225 -30.41 -11.00 0.91
CA ILE A 225 -30.86 -9.60 0.90
C ILE A 225 -32.35 -9.44 0.60
N MET A 226 -33.07 -10.54 0.35
CA MET A 226 -34.51 -10.49 0.05
C MET A 226 -35.33 -10.12 1.29
N THR A 227 -36.52 -9.58 1.07
CA THR A 227 -37.51 -9.45 2.14
C THR A 227 -38.07 -10.84 2.46
N PRO A 228 -37.95 -11.34 3.71
CA PRO A 228 -38.47 -12.65 4.08
C PRO A 228 -39.99 -12.74 3.89
N ARG A 229 -40.51 -13.94 3.59
CA ARG A 229 -41.92 -14.19 3.25
C ARG A 229 -42.93 -13.58 4.23
N ASN A 230 -42.66 -13.72 5.53
CA ASN A 230 -43.52 -13.21 6.59
C ASN A 230 -43.56 -11.67 6.69
N HIS A 231 -42.66 -10.98 6.00
CA HIS A 231 -42.61 -9.52 5.91
C HIS A 231 -43.03 -9.02 4.52
N ILE A 232 -43.56 -9.88 3.64
CA ILE A 232 -44.04 -9.46 2.33
C ILE A 232 -45.35 -8.70 2.49
N VAL A 233 -45.36 -7.47 1.99
CA VAL A 233 -46.54 -6.62 1.87
C VAL A 233 -47.13 -6.79 0.46
N ALA A 234 -48.22 -7.54 0.33
CA ALA A 234 -48.84 -7.89 -0.95
C ALA A 234 -50.37 -7.70 -0.94
N LEU A 235 -50.95 -7.59 -2.14
CA LEU A 235 -52.38 -7.36 -2.35
C LEU A 235 -53.07 -8.59 -2.97
N PRO A 236 -54.27 -8.98 -2.52
CA PRO A 236 -55.06 -9.99 -3.22
C PRO A 236 -55.63 -9.42 -4.54
N ILE A 237 -55.69 -10.25 -5.58
CA ILE A 237 -56.19 -9.85 -6.91
C ILE A 237 -57.68 -9.47 -6.90
N THR A 238 -58.40 -9.90 -5.87
CA THR A 238 -59.82 -9.63 -5.62
C THR A 238 -60.06 -8.30 -4.91
N ALA A 239 -59.01 -7.58 -4.49
CA ALA A 239 -59.13 -6.31 -3.80
C ALA A 239 -59.92 -5.29 -4.64
N THR A 240 -60.85 -4.61 -3.97
CA THR A 240 -61.61 -3.51 -4.56
C THR A 240 -60.74 -2.27 -4.76
N GLU A 241 -61.22 -1.31 -5.54
CA GLU A 241 -60.55 -0.02 -5.74
C GLU A 241 -60.27 0.69 -4.40
N ALA A 242 -61.27 0.71 -3.51
CA ALA A 242 -61.17 1.39 -2.21
C ALA A 242 -60.15 0.72 -1.29
N GLU A 243 -60.16 -0.62 -1.21
CA GLU A 243 -59.19 -1.39 -0.42
C GLU A 243 -57.77 -1.21 -0.97
N THR A 244 -57.60 -1.26 -2.29
CA THR A 244 -56.30 -1.07 -2.94
C THR A 244 -55.72 0.31 -2.65
N LEU A 245 -56.53 1.36 -2.74
CA LEU A 245 -56.09 2.73 -2.45
C LEU A 245 -55.74 2.91 -0.96
N ALA A 246 -56.57 2.39 -0.05
CA ALA A 246 -56.32 2.44 1.38
C ALA A 246 -54.99 1.74 1.73
N PHE A 247 -54.79 0.52 1.22
CA PHE A 247 -53.58 -0.28 1.44
C PHE A 247 -52.31 0.43 0.95
N VAL A 248 -52.35 1.00 -0.26
CA VAL A 248 -51.19 1.71 -0.83
C VAL A 248 -50.87 2.98 -0.03
N CYS A 249 -51.88 3.68 0.48
CA CYS A 249 -51.69 4.86 1.34
C CYS A 249 -51.08 4.51 2.70
N GLU A 250 -51.42 3.33 3.23
CA GLU A 250 -50.89 2.81 4.50
C GLU A 250 -49.43 2.36 4.36
N GLU A 251 -49.13 1.51 3.39
CA GLU A 251 -47.84 0.82 3.26
C GLU A 251 -46.75 1.63 2.53
N ARG A 252 -47.13 2.64 1.74
CA ARG A 252 -46.22 3.65 1.13
C ARG A 252 -45.05 3.10 0.28
N HIS A 253 -45.15 1.89 -0.24
CA HIS A 253 -44.21 1.35 -1.23
C HIS A 253 -44.57 1.79 -2.66
N SER A 254 -43.59 1.74 -3.56
CA SER A 254 -43.84 2.07 -4.99
C SER A 254 -44.44 0.92 -5.80
N ARG A 255 -44.24 -0.32 -5.33
CA ARG A 255 -44.61 -1.57 -6.00
C ARG A 255 -45.06 -2.59 -5.00
N TYR A 256 -46.11 -3.32 -5.35
CA TYR A 256 -46.71 -4.34 -4.51
C TYR A 256 -46.87 -5.62 -5.32
N PRO A 257 -46.38 -6.77 -4.84
CA PRO A 257 -46.79 -8.06 -5.37
C PRO A 257 -48.31 -8.23 -5.27
N VAL A 258 -48.91 -8.85 -6.27
CA VAL A 258 -50.34 -9.18 -6.28
C VAL A 258 -50.49 -10.68 -6.40
N TYR A 259 -51.26 -11.27 -5.49
CA TYR A 259 -51.45 -12.71 -5.38
C TYR A 259 -52.91 -13.11 -5.62
N GLU A 260 -53.14 -14.38 -5.96
CA GLU A 260 -54.48 -14.90 -6.23
C GLU A 260 -55.13 -15.48 -4.97
N ASN A 261 -54.67 -16.64 -4.53
CA ASN A 261 -55.23 -17.36 -3.38
C ASN A 261 -54.39 -17.12 -2.11
N ASP A 262 -53.08 -17.30 -2.21
CA ASP A 262 -52.11 -17.16 -1.13
C ASP A 262 -50.79 -16.57 -1.66
N LEU A 263 -49.81 -16.41 -0.77
CA LEU A 263 -48.49 -15.90 -1.12
C LEU A 263 -47.61 -16.92 -1.87
N ASP A 264 -48.13 -18.09 -2.26
CA ASP A 264 -47.48 -19.01 -3.19
C ASP A 264 -47.83 -18.68 -4.64
N GLU A 265 -49.00 -18.07 -4.87
CA GLU A 265 -49.51 -17.79 -6.22
C GLU A 265 -49.49 -16.29 -6.57
N PHE A 266 -48.32 -15.76 -6.90
CA PHE A 266 -48.19 -14.37 -7.37
C PHE A 266 -48.60 -14.23 -8.86
N VAL A 267 -49.64 -13.42 -9.09
CA VAL A 267 -50.13 -13.06 -10.43
C VAL A 267 -49.22 -12.04 -11.11
N GLY A 268 -48.59 -11.15 -10.32
CA GLY A 268 -47.71 -10.12 -10.84
C GLY A 268 -47.38 -9.03 -9.84
N MET A 269 -47.13 -7.81 -10.33
CA MET A 269 -46.94 -6.62 -9.50
C MET A 269 -47.82 -5.45 -9.92
N LEU A 270 -48.32 -4.71 -8.93
CA LEU A 270 -48.97 -3.42 -9.09
C LEU A 270 -47.96 -2.30 -8.85
N HIS A 271 -47.89 -1.32 -9.76
CA HIS A 271 -47.12 -0.10 -9.57
C HIS A 271 -48.07 1.05 -9.20
N VAL A 272 -47.76 1.81 -8.14
CA VAL A 272 -48.64 2.88 -7.62
C VAL A 272 -48.99 3.93 -8.68
N LYS A 273 -48.02 4.36 -9.51
CA LYS A 273 -48.25 5.26 -10.65
C LYS A 273 -49.33 4.77 -11.63
N THR A 274 -49.58 3.46 -11.74
CA THR A 274 -50.65 2.91 -12.58
C THR A 274 -52.03 3.22 -11.98
N LEU A 275 -52.16 3.20 -10.65
CA LEU A 275 -53.39 3.60 -9.96
C LEU A 275 -53.73 5.07 -10.21
N SER A 276 -52.72 5.95 -10.22
CA SER A 276 -52.93 7.37 -10.53
C SER A 276 -53.49 7.58 -11.94
N ARG A 277 -53.04 6.77 -12.91
CA ARG A 277 -53.57 6.80 -14.29
C ARG A 277 -54.99 6.26 -14.38
N GLN A 278 -55.32 5.25 -13.57
CA GLN A 278 -56.67 4.69 -13.50
C GLN A 278 -57.64 5.71 -12.90
N GLN A 279 -57.27 6.37 -11.81
CA GLN A 279 -58.09 7.44 -11.19
C GLN A 279 -58.39 8.58 -12.16
N ALA A 280 -57.42 8.98 -12.97
CA ALA A 280 -57.62 10.03 -13.98
C ALA A 280 -58.57 9.63 -15.12
N ASN A 281 -58.81 8.33 -15.34
CA ASN A 281 -59.67 7.79 -16.41
C ASN A 281 -60.91 7.07 -15.87
N ARG A 282 -61.29 7.33 -14.61
CA ARG A 282 -62.33 6.59 -13.90
C ARG A 282 -63.69 6.57 -14.64
N ASP A 283 -64.03 7.67 -15.32
CA ASP A 283 -65.28 7.78 -16.07
C ASP A 283 -65.33 6.95 -17.36
N ARG A 284 -64.16 6.49 -17.84
CA ARG A 284 -64.02 5.76 -19.11
C ARG A 284 -63.81 4.27 -18.93
N GLN A 285 -63.23 3.85 -17.80
CA GLN A 285 -62.91 2.46 -17.54
C GLN A 285 -63.17 2.10 -16.07
N PRO A 286 -64.02 1.10 -15.80
CA PRO A 286 -64.21 0.61 -14.44
C PRO A 286 -62.89 0.04 -13.90
N PHE A 287 -62.68 0.15 -12.59
CA PHE A 287 -61.49 -0.40 -11.94
C PHE A 287 -61.43 -1.92 -12.13
N ASN A 288 -60.30 -2.40 -12.63
CA ASN A 288 -60.01 -3.82 -12.72
C ASN A 288 -58.54 -4.05 -12.40
N LEU A 289 -58.26 -4.59 -11.21
CA LEU A 289 -56.90 -4.81 -10.74
C LEU A 289 -56.10 -5.72 -11.68
N ARG A 290 -56.72 -6.76 -12.28
CA ARG A 290 -56.04 -7.66 -13.24
C ARG A 290 -55.47 -6.92 -14.45
N GLN A 291 -56.10 -5.83 -14.89
CA GLN A 291 -55.61 -5.04 -16.03
C GLN A 291 -54.44 -4.11 -15.64
N LEU A 292 -54.29 -3.81 -14.35
CA LEU A 292 -53.25 -2.93 -13.82
C LEU A 292 -51.99 -3.68 -13.38
N VAL A 293 -52.14 -4.98 -13.08
CA VAL A 293 -51.05 -5.89 -12.72
C VAL A 293 -50.15 -6.14 -13.93
N ARG A 294 -48.84 -6.06 -13.70
CA ARG A 294 -47.81 -6.39 -14.67
C ARG A 294 -47.10 -7.69 -14.31
N PRO A 295 -46.60 -8.47 -15.28
CA PRO A 295 -45.86 -9.70 -14.99
C PRO A 295 -44.63 -9.44 -14.12
N VAL A 296 -44.44 -10.26 -13.09
CA VAL A 296 -43.24 -10.27 -12.23
C VAL A 296 -42.28 -11.38 -12.65
N ALA A 297 -40.98 -11.17 -12.42
CA ALA A 297 -39.97 -12.19 -12.67
C ALA A 297 -39.72 -13.01 -11.41
N TYR A 298 -39.41 -14.28 -11.60
CA TYR A 298 -38.99 -15.19 -10.55
C TYR A 298 -37.48 -15.44 -10.65
N VAL A 299 -36.80 -15.50 -9.50
CA VAL A 299 -35.38 -15.81 -9.39
C VAL A 299 -35.14 -16.77 -8.23
N PRO A 300 -34.19 -17.71 -8.34
CA PRO A 300 -33.84 -18.58 -7.23
C PRO A 300 -33.10 -17.80 -6.15
N GLU A 301 -33.25 -18.20 -4.89
CA GLU A 301 -32.53 -17.59 -3.76
C GLU A 301 -31.00 -17.70 -3.87
N SER A 302 -30.51 -18.72 -4.59
CA SER A 302 -29.09 -19.00 -4.83
C SER A 302 -28.46 -18.08 -5.89
N LEU A 303 -29.24 -17.27 -6.60
CA LEU A 303 -28.73 -16.38 -7.64
C LEU A 303 -27.71 -15.39 -7.04
N PRO A 304 -26.50 -15.24 -7.62
CA PRO A 304 -25.53 -14.24 -7.17
C PRO A 304 -26.06 -12.80 -7.33
N LEU A 305 -25.78 -11.97 -6.33
CA LEU A 305 -26.35 -10.63 -6.24
C LEU A 305 -25.82 -9.68 -7.32
N ASP A 306 -24.56 -9.83 -7.72
CA ASP A 306 -23.94 -9.11 -8.83
C ASP A 306 -24.65 -9.38 -10.17
N GLN A 307 -24.98 -10.64 -10.44
CA GLN A 307 -25.77 -11.03 -11.61
C GLN A 307 -27.19 -10.46 -11.56
N MET A 308 -27.80 -10.46 -10.37
CA MET A 308 -29.12 -9.88 -10.17
C MET A 308 -29.13 -8.36 -10.43
N LEU A 309 -28.09 -7.64 -9.99
CA LEU A 309 -27.93 -6.21 -10.24
C LEU A 309 -27.82 -5.92 -11.75
N ILE A 310 -27.05 -6.72 -12.49
CA ILE A 310 -26.96 -6.63 -13.96
C ILE A 310 -28.33 -6.86 -14.59
N ARG A 311 -29.07 -7.88 -14.11
CA ARG A 311 -30.41 -8.20 -14.61
C ARG A 311 -31.40 -7.07 -14.37
N PHE A 312 -31.42 -6.47 -13.18
CA PHE A 312 -32.23 -5.30 -12.87
C PHE A 312 -31.93 -4.12 -13.80
N ARG A 313 -30.63 -3.82 -14.04
CA ARG A 313 -30.23 -2.73 -14.94
C ARG A 313 -30.64 -2.99 -16.38
N ARG A 314 -30.39 -4.21 -16.89
CA ARG A 314 -30.68 -4.59 -18.28
C ARG A 314 -32.18 -4.63 -18.58
N GLU A 315 -32.95 -5.24 -17.68
CA GLU A 315 -34.40 -5.45 -17.87
C GLU A 315 -35.23 -4.27 -17.33
N ARG A 316 -34.58 -3.26 -16.73
CA ARG A 316 -35.20 -2.11 -16.04
C ARG A 316 -36.26 -2.55 -15.02
N ARG A 317 -36.00 -3.69 -14.37
CA ARG A 317 -36.85 -4.26 -13.31
C ARG A 317 -36.41 -3.71 -11.97
N GLN A 318 -37.35 -3.60 -11.03
CA GLN A 318 -37.11 -3.07 -9.67
C GLN A 318 -37.78 -3.91 -8.58
N LEU A 319 -38.40 -5.03 -8.96
CA LEU A 319 -39.00 -6.02 -8.07
C LEU A 319 -38.98 -7.37 -8.79
N VAL A 320 -38.63 -8.43 -8.05
CA VAL A 320 -38.74 -9.83 -8.45
C VAL A 320 -39.27 -10.63 -7.26
N ILE A 321 -39.87 -11.78 -7.53
CA ILE A 321 -40.20 -12.77 -6.51
C ILE A 321 -39.03 -13.75 -6.41
N VAL A 322 -38.64 -14.07 -5.18
CA VAL A 322 -37.61 -15.07 -4.92
C VAL A 322 -38.31 -16.38 -4.61
N VAL A 323 -37.85 -17.45 -5.25
CA VAL A 323 -38.36 -18.81 -5.07
C VAL A 323 -37.27 -19.71 -4.50
N ASP A 324 -37.69 -20.72 -3.76
CA ASP A 324 -36.78 -21.75 -3.28
C ASP A 324 -36.57 -22.83 -4.37
N GLU A 325 -35.85 -23.90 -4.04
CA GLU A 325 -35.51 -24.96 -4.98
C GLU A 325 -36.72 -25.82 -5.42
N TYR A 326 -37.86 -25.67 -4.74
CA TYR A 326 -39.09 -26.44 -4.97
C TYR A 326 -40.15 -25.66 -5.73
N GLY A 327 -39.98 -24.35 -5.91
CA GLY A 327 -40.84 -23.47 -6.70
C GLY A 327 -41.60 -22.48 -5.84
#